data_AF-A0A0F2RQY6-F1
#
_entry.id   AF-A0A0F2RQY6-F1
#
_cell.length_a   1.000
_cell.length_b   1.000
_cell.length_c   1.000
_cell.angle_alpha   90.00
_cell.angle_beta   90.00
_cell.angle_gamma   90.00
#
_symmetry.space_group_name_H-M   'P 1'
#
loop_
_entity.id
_entity.type
_entity.pdbx_description
1 polymer ?
#
loop_
_entity_poly.entity_id
_entity_poly.type
_entity_poly.pdbx_seq_one_letter_code
_entity_poly.pdbx_strand_id
1 'polypeptide(L)' 'MIGQHRSTQRKQPIRRDDEDALTSAIIRLAEQFGRYGYRRITALLRNDGWHVNEKRVYRIWR' A
#
# COMPACT_ATOMS: atom_id res chain seq x y z
N MET A 1 -13.26 38.62 2.10
CA MET A 1 -14.19 37.51 1.75
C MET A 1 -13.45 36.54 0.86
N ILE A 2 -13.22 35.30 1.30
CA ILE A 2 -12.70 34.26 0.40
C ILE A 2 -13.55 33.00 0.57
N GLY A 3 -14.60 32.91 -0.24
CA GLY A 3 -15.45 31.72 -0.37
C GLY A 3 -14.77 30.69 -1.27
N GLN A 4 -13.66 30.12 -0.81
CA GLN A 4 -13.05 29.03 -1.57
C GLN A 4 -13.74 27.71 -1.18
N HIS A 5 -14.48 27.15 -2.14
CA HIS A 5 -15.20 25.90 -1.98
C HIS A 5 -14.22 24.77 -1.65
N ARG A 6 -14.48 24.00 -0.59
CA ARG A 6 -13.57 22.98 -0.05
C ARG A 6 -13.21 21.88 -1.07
N SER A 7 -14.02 21.75 -2.12
CA SER A 7 -13.84 20.77 -3.21
C SER A 7 -12.66 21.06 -4.13
N THR A 8 -12.12 22.28 -4.14
CA THR A 8 -11.00 22.65 -5.02
C THR A 8 -9.62 22.34 -4.42
N GLN A 9 -9.54 22.07 -3.12
CA GLN A 9 -8.29 21.72 -2.44
C GLN A 9 -8.15 20.19 -2.32
N ARG A 10 -8.13 19.48 -3.45
CA ARG A 10 -7.73 18.07 -3.44
C ARG A 10 -6.22 17.97 -3.29
N LYS A 11 -5.73 17.51 -2.12
CA LYS A 11 -4.35 17.03 -1.99
C LYS A 11 -4.12 15.99 -3.07
N GLN A 12 -3.16 16.24 -3.96
CA GLN A 12 -2.69 15.19 -4.85
C GLN A 12 -2.25 14.00 -3.99
N PRO A 13 -2.66 12.77 -4.31
CA PRO A 13 -2.13 11.61 -3.61
C PRO A 13 -0.62 11.63 -3.83
N ILE A 14 0.12 11.95 -2.78
CA ILE A 14 1.57 11.85 -2.77
C ILE A 14 1.86 10.38 -2.99
N ARG A 15 2.28 10.03 -4.20
CA ARG A 15 2.85 8.73 -4.50
C ARG A 15 4.10 8.65 -3.63
N ARG A 16 4.05 7.85 -2.57
CA ARG A 16 5.24 7.60 -1.77
C ARG A 16 6.15 6.76 -2.66
N ASP A 17 7.42 7.15 -2.79
CA ASP A 17 8.43 6.36 -3.52
C ASP A 17 8.48 4.90 -3.05
N ASP A 18 8.04 4.66 -1.81
CA ASP A 18 7.90 3.32 -1.23
C ASP A 18 6.83 2.44 -1.90
N GLU A 19 5.99 2.93 -2.82
CA GLU A 19 4.99 2.10 -3.53
C GLU A 19 5.64 1.04 -4.40
N ASP A 20 6.68 1.39 -5.15
CA ASP A 20 7.36 0.44 -6.04
C ASP A 20 8.10 -0.61 -5.21
N ALA A 21 8.82 -0.18 -4.17
CA ALA A 21 9.50 -1.08 -3.24
C ALA A 21 8.52 -2.02 -2.51
N LEU A 22 7.35 -1.51 -2.10
CA LEU A 22 6.29 -2.31 -1.51
C LEU A 22 5.71 -3.32 -2.50
N THR A 23 5.51 -2.94 -3.76
CA THR A 23 5.00 -3.83 -4.80
C THR A 23 5.99 -4.95 -5.07
N SER A 24 7.28 -4.64 -5.20
CA SER A 24 8.34 -5.65 -5.34
C SER A 24 8.42 -6.59 -4.14
N ALA A 25 8.28 -6.08 -2.91
CA ALA A 25 8.25 -6.90 -1.70
C ALA A 25 7.02 -7.83 -1.67
N ILE A 26 5.84 -7.32 -2.05
CA ILE A 26 4.61 -8.12 -2.16
C ILE A 26 4.79 -9.23 -3.19
N ILE A 27 5.32 -8.94 -4.38
CA ILE A 27 5.55 -9.93 -5.45
C ILE A 27 6.54 -11.00 -4.97
N ARG A 28 7.68 -10.59 -4.41
CA ARG A 28 8.70 -11.51 -3.88
C ARG A 28 8.13 -12.47 -2.82
N LEU A 29 7.30 -11.95 -1.92
CA LEU A 29 6.63 -12.77 -0.89
C LEU A 29 5.53 -13.65 -1.48
N ALA A 30 4.78 -13.15 -2.47
CA ALA A 30 3.76 -13.94 -3.17
C ALA A 30 4.39 -15.09 -3.97
N GLU A 31 5.54 -14.88 -4.60
CA GLU A 31 6.28 -15.93 -5.30
C GLU A 31 6.83 -16.99 -4.33
N GLN A 32 7.39 -16.58 -3.19
CA GLN A 32 7.88 -17.51 -2.17
C GLN A 32 6.76 -18.28 -1.47
N PHE A 33 5.62 -17.63 -1.24
CA PHE A 33 4.52 -18.15 -0.45
C PHE A 33 3.21 -18.20 -1.25
N GLY A 34 3.23 -18.68 -2.51
CA GLY A 34 2.11 -18.58 -3.47
C GLY A 34 0.73 -19.11 -3.05
N ARG A 35 0.63 -19.79 -1.90
CA ARG A 35 -0.65 -20.20 -1.30
C ARG A 35 -1.24 -19.17 -0.34
N TYR A 36 -0.48 -18.11 -0.02
CA TYR A 36 -0.84 -17.09 0.95
C TYR A 36 -1.54 -15.93 0.25
N GLY A 37 -2.71 -15.54 0.78
CA GLY A 37 -3.39 -14.33 0.35
C GLY A 37 -2.81 -13.06 0.98
N TYR A 38 -3.31 -11.92 0.54
CA TYR A 38 -2.85 -10.58 0.95
C TYR A 38 -2.78 -10.38 2.48
N ARG A 39 -3.65 -11.03 3.28
CA ARG A 39 -3.65 -10.91 4.75
C ARG A 39 -2.40 -11.53 5.38
N ARG A 40 -1.97 -12.69 4.88
CA ARG A 40 -0.73 -13.38 5.32
C ARG A 40 0.51 -12.65 4.85
N ILE A 41 0.49 -12.15 3.61
CA ILE A 41 1.56 -11.31 3.08
C ILE A 41 1.68 -10.01 3.88
N THR A 42 0.57 -9.39 4.28
CA THR A 42 0.58 -8.18 5.13
C THR A 42 1.23 -8.47 6.49
N ALA A 43 0.97 -9.63 7.09
CA ALA A 43 1.61 -10.03 8.34
C ALA A 43 3.13 -10.22 8.17
N LEU A 44 3.57 -10.84 7.06
CA LEU A 44 4.98 -11.01 6.74
C LEU A 44 5.68 -9.67 6.51
N LEU A 45 5.05 -8.76 5.76
CA LEU A 45 5.56 -7.41 5.55
C LEU A 45 5.75 -6.67 6.88
N ARG A 46 4.79 -6.76 7.80
CA ARG A 46 4.91 -6.16 9.14
C ARG A 46 6.05 -6.77 9.94
N ASN A 47 6.26 -8.09 9.84
CA ASN A 47 7.37 -8.77 10.48
C ASN A 47 8.74 -8.33 9.92
N ASP A 48 8.80 -8.02 8.62
CA ASP A 48 9.96 -7.41 7.96
C ASP A 48 10.12 -5.91 8.28
N GLY A 49 9.32 -5.35 9.19
CA GLY A 49 9.40 -3.96 9.63
C GLY A 49 8.63 -2.97 8.75
N TRP A 50 7.90 -3.45 7.73
CA TRP A 50 7.08 -2.58 6.89
C TRP A 50 5.84 -2.09 7.64
N HIS A 51 5.73 -0.77 7.79
CA HIS A 51 4.57 -0.13 8.38
C HIS A 51 3.46 0.07 7.33
N VAL A 52 2.89 -1.04 6.87
CA VAL A 52 1.86 -1.05 5.82
C VAL A 52 0.49 -1.49 6.35
N ASN A 53 -0.55 -0.85 5.80
CA ASN A 53 -1.93 -1.20 6.11
C ASN A 53 -2.40 -2.34 5.20
N GLU A 54 -3.15 -3.29 5.77
CA GLU A 54 -3.81 -4.39 5.04
C GLU A 54 -4.63 -3.87 3.86
N LYS A 55 -5.32 -2.73 4.02
CA LYS A 55 -6.09 -2.11 2.93
C LYS A 55 -5.22 -1.68 1.73
N ARG A 56 -3.98 -1.24 2.00
CA ARG A 56 -3.03 -0.82 0.96
C ARG A 56 -2.50 -2.03 0.20
N VAL A 57 -2.13 -3.09 0.92
CA VAL A 57 -1.70 -4.37 0.32
C VAL A 57 -2.84 -4.97 -0.52
N TYR A 58 -4.07 -4.97 0.02
CA TYR A 58 -5.26 -5.42 -0.73
C TYR A 58 -5.47 -4.65 -2.03
N ARG A 59 -5.22 -3.32 -2.04
CA ARG A 59 -5.37 -2.48 -3.23
C ARG A 59 -4.32 -2.76 -4.31
N ILE A 60 -3.11 -3.17 -3.91
CA ILE A 60 -2.04 -3.59 -4.83
C ILE A 60 -2.27 -5.04 -5.31
N TRP A 61 -2.93 -5.85 -4.48
CA TRP A 61 -3.22 -7.26 -4.76
C TRP A 61 -4.42 -7.46 -5.70
N ARG A 62 -5.37 -6.52 -5.73
CA ARG A 62 -6.48 -6.50 -6.70
C ARG A 62 -5.95 -6.05 -8.06
#